data_AF-A0A920KDT3-F1
#
_entry.id   AF-A0A920KDT3-F1
#
_cell.length_a   1.000
_cell.length_b   1.000
_cell.length_c   1.000
_cell.angle_alpha   90.00
_cell.angle_beta   90.00
_cell.angle_gamma   90.00
#
_symmetry.space_group_name_H-M   'P 1'
#
loop_
_entity.id
_entity.type
_entity.pdbx_description
1 polymer ?
#
loop_
_entity_poly.entity_id
_entity_poly.type
_entity_poly.pdbx_seq_one_letter_code
_entity_poly.pdbx_strand_id
1 'polypeptide(L)'
;MEFGLIICCILIKTLGFFRRARYQSSPLLYFGIGPDSQSERISLIDGNYSLFGRTFLRAVIPSLYVGLELDYQRLSSVKYKEVTTNHQQPSVGANGSTNLGLGLGILYDNIHNALNPRKGIYSEWAFLKYNGILVVILNLLLHY
;
A
#
# COMPACT_ATOMS: atom_id res chain seq x y z
N MET A 1 -6.69 6.89 -10.69
CA MET A 1 -6.11 5.58 -11.10
C MET A 1 -5.38 5.65 -12.44
N GLU A 2 -5.70 6.61 -13.32
CA GLU A 2 -5.10 6.65 -14.68
C GLU A 2 -3.63 7.09 -14.75
N PHE A 3 -3.17 8.01 -13.88
CA PHE A 3 -1.76 8.42 -13.87
C PHE A 3 -0.77 7.31 -13.51
N GLY A 4 -1.22 6.26 -12.78
CA GLY A 4 -0.36 5.14 -12.38
C GLY A 4 -0.06 4.17 -13.52
N LEU A 5 -1.03 3.94 -14.41
CA LEU A 5 -0.90 2.98 -15.51
C LEU A 5 0.07 3.48 -16.60
N ILE A 6 0.05 4.78 -16.87
CA ILE A 6 0.89 5.43 -17.90
C ILE A 6 2.38 5.39 -17.50
N ILE A 7 2.68 5.62 -16.23
CA ILE A 7 4.06 5.54 -15.69
C ILE A 7 4.54 4.08 -15.69
N CYS A 8 3.63 3.12 -15.47
CA CYS A 8 3.92 1.69 -15.43
C CYS A 8 4.53 1.20 -16.76
N CYS A 9 3.85 1.38 -17.90
CA CYS A 9 4.32 0.83 -19.18
C CYS A 9 5.64 1.45 -19.69
N ILE A 10 5.94 2.71 -19.31
CA ILE A 10 7.17 3.40 -19.73
C ILE A 10 8.37 2.99 -18.85
N LEU A 11 8.19 2.84 -17.53
CA LEU A 11 9.30 2.50 -16.61
C LEU A 11 9.64 1.01 -16.55
N ILE A 12 8.69 0.11 -16.80
CA ILE A 12 8.91 -1.35 -16.74
C ILE A 12 10.10 -1.79 -17.61
N LYS A 13 10.32 -1.12 -18.76
CA LYS A 13 11.38 -1.49 -19.70
C LYS A 13 12.79 -1.08 -19.26
N THR A 14 12.95 -0.17 -18.31
CA THR A 14 14.24 0.53 -18.14
C THR A 14 14.87 0.34 -16.77
N LEU A 15 14.12 0.34 -15.65
CA LEU A 15 14.61 -0.03 -14.31
C LEU A 15 13.49 0.24 -13.28
N GLY A 16 13.05 -0.77 -12.53
CA GLY A 16 12.32 -0.63 -11.25
C GLY A 16 11.01 0.18 -11.27
N PHE A 17 9.88 -0.49 -11.09
CA PHE A 17 8.57 0.14 -10.94
C PHE A 17 8.33 0.64 -9.50
N PHE A 18 7.79 1.84 -9.38
CA PHE A 18 7.39 2.40 -8.10
C PHE A 18 5.88 2.22 -7.92
N ARG A 19 5.47 1.21 -7.14
CA ARG A 19 4.05 0.87 -6.99
C ARG A 19 3.28 1.90 -6.18
N ARG A 20 3.84 2.35 -5.04
CA ARG A 20 3.14 3.28 -4.14
C ARG A 20 4.09 4.14 -3.31
N ALA A 21 4.00 5.46 -3.43
CA ALA A 21 4.54 6.41 -2.45
C ALA A 21 3.37 7.20 -1.89
N ARG A 22 3.19 7.21 -0.57
CA ARG A 22 2.25 8.13 0.08
C ARG A 22 2.87 8.67 1.34
N TYR A 23 2.82 9.97 1.48
CA TYR A 23 3.07 10.66 2.73
C TYR A 23 1.76 11.36 3.10
N GLN A 24 1.20 11.00 4.25
CA GLN A 24 -0.05 11.58 4.73
C GLN A 24 0.11 11.98 6.19
N SER A 25 -0.20 13.25 6.46
CA SER A 25 -0.40 13.79 7.80
C SER A 25 -1.89 14.07 7.96
N SER A 26 -2.58 13.36 8.86
CA SER A 26 -3.99 13.60 9.13
C SER A 26 -4.32 13.31 10.59
N PRO A 27 -5.18 14.11 11.24
CA PRO A 27 -5.79 13.70 12.49
C PRO A 27 -6.73 12.53 12.21
N LEU A 28 -6.38 11.34 12.72
CA LEU A 28 -7.25 10.18 12.72
C LEU A 28 -8.27 10.36 13.85
N LEU A 29 -9.55 10.44 13.48
CA LEU A 29 -10.65 10.46 14.45
C LEU A 29 -10.88 9.03 14.94
N TYR A 30 -10.70 8.81 16.24
CA TYR A 30 -10.89 7.50 16.85
C TYR A 30 -12.15 7.50 17.73
N PHE A 31 -13.06 6.56 17.43
CA PHE A 31 -14.37 6.43 18.07
C PHE A 31 -14.47 5.20 19.00
N GLY A 32 -13.36 4.48 19.23
CA GLY A 32 -13.38 3.21 19.98
C GLY A 32 -13.58 1.98 19.07
N ILE A 33 -13.41 0.79 19.63
CA ILE A 33 -13.60 -0.52 18.96
C ILE A 33 -14.59 -1.34 19.80
N GLY A 34 -15.73 -1.74 19.23
CA GLY A 34 -16.73 -2.62 19.87
C GLY A 34 -18.18 -2.14 19.73
N PRO A 35 -19.18 -3.00 19.97
CA PRO A 35 -20.60 -2.65 19.86
C PRO A 35 -21.08 -1.61 20.89
N ASP A 36 -20.37 -1.46 22.01
CA ASP A 36 -20.64 -0.46 23.06
C ASP A 36 -19.83 0.84 22.89
N SER A 37 -19.26 1.10 21.70
CA SER A 37 -18.50 2.33 21.45
C SER A 37 -19.42 3.55 21.51
N GLN A 38 -19.10 4.51 22.38
CA GLN A 38 -19.87 5.75 22.53
C GLN A 38 -19.84 6.59 21.23
N SER A 39 -20.94 7.28 20.92
CA SER A 39 -21.08 8.12 19.72
C SER A 39 -20.30 9.44 19.78
N GLU A 40 -19.77 9.79 20.96
CA GLU A 40 -18.95 10.99 21.18
C GLU A 40 -17.46 10.73 20.94
N ARG A 41 -16.75 11.75 20.42
CA ARG A 41 -15.34 11.68 20.04
C ARG A 41 -14.45 11.32 21.23
N ILE A 42 -13.83 10.14 21.20
CA ILE A 42 -13.01 9.62 22.30
C ILE A 42 -11.56 10.14 22.24
N SER A 43 -10.97 10.29 21.04
CA SER A 43 -9.62 10.88 20.92
C SER A 43 -9.29 11.38 19.50
N LEU A 44 -8.56 12.50 19.43
CA LEU A 44 -7.85 12.96 18.22
C LEU A 44 -6.46 12.33 18.20
N ILE A 45 -6.18 11.52 17.18
CA ILE A 45 -4.88 10.90 16.97
C ILE A 45 -4.16 11.65 15.85
N ASP A 46 -3.27 12.57 16.22
CA ASP A 46 -2.35 13.16 15.24
C ASP A 46 -1.26 12.13 14.94
N GLY A 47 -1.06 11.79 13.67
CA GLY A 47 -0.05 10.82 13.25
C GLY A 47 0.48 11.10 11.85
N ASN A 48 1.76 10.82 11.64
CA ASN A 48 2.40 10.85 10.33
C ASN A 48 2.48 9.44 9.78
N TYR A 49 1.87 9.23 8.62
CA TYR A 49 1.88 7.96 7.91
C TYR A 49 2.72 8.05 6.64
N SER A 50 3.76 7.23 6.58
CA SER A 50 4.67 7.13 5.44
C SER A 50 4.59 5.73 4.86
N LEU A 51 4.26 5.65 3.58
CA LEU A 51 4.16 4.43 2.79
C LEU A 51 5.13 4.50 1.61
N PHE A 52 5.93 3.45 1.48
CA PHE A 52 6.91 3.32 0.42
C PHE A 52 6.91 1.88 -0.09
N GLY A 53 6.31 1.65 -1.26
CA GLY A 53 6.29 0.37 -1.96
C GLY A 53 7.03 0.48 -3.28
N ARG A 54 8.07 -0.34 -3.42
CA ARG A 54 8.91 -0.46 -4.62
C ARG A 54 8.92 -1.89 -5.14
N THR A 55 8.97 -2.00 -6.45
CA THR A 55 8.84 -3.25 -7.19
C THR A 55 9.93 -3.30 -8.26
N PHE A 56 10.89 -4.21 -8.12
CA PHE A 56 12.01 -4.36 -9.06
C PHE A 56 11.75 -5.54 -9.98
N LEU A 57 11.14 -5.30 -11.13
CA LEU A 57 10.78 -6.32 -12.11
C LEU A 57 11.78 -6.38 -13.27
N ARG A 58 11.95 -7.58 -13.82
CA ARG A 58 12.70 -7.82 -15.06
C ARG A 58 11.86 -8.68 -16.00
N ALA A 59 11.90 -8.36 -17.29
CA ALA A 59 11.26 -9.18 -18.32
C ALA A 59 11.91 -10.56 -18.37
N VAL A 60 11.10 -11.60 -18.30
CA VAL A 60 11.54 -13.00 -18.46
C VAL A 60 11.20 -13.49 -19.87
N ILE A 61 10.00 -13.15 -20.34
CA ILE A 61 9.54 -13.36 -21.72
C ILE A 61 8.73 -12.12 -22.15
N PRO A 62 8.40 -11.95 -23.45
CA PRO A 62 7.56 -10.84 -23.88
C PRO A 62 6.26 -10.78 -23.05
N SER A 63 5.94 -9.57 -22.56
CA SER A 63 4.77 -9.30 -21.72
C SER A 63 4.74 -9.95 -20.33
N LEU A 64 5.77 -10.69 -19.90
CA LEU A 64 5.86 -11.25 -18.55
C LEU A 64 7.13 -10.79 -17.83
N TYR A 65 6.92 -10.26 -16.63
CA TYR A 65 7.97 -9.71 -15.79
C TYR A 65 7.91 -10.35 -14.42
N VAL A 66 9.07 -10.63 -13.84
CA VAL A 66 9.20 -11.22 -12.50
C VAL A 66 10.27 -10.45 -11.73
N GLY A 67 10.13 -10.38 -10.41
CA GLY A 67 11.07 -9.61 -9.62
C GLY A 67 10.81 -9.56 -8.12
N LEU A 68 11.47 -8.60 -7.47
CA LEU A 68 11.44 -8.42 -6.02
C LEU A 68 10.47 -7.30 -5.62
N GLU A 69 9.81 -7.50 -4.50
CA GLU A 69 8.88 -6.55 -3.90
C GLU A 69 9.44 -6.07 -2.55
N LEU A 70 9.44 -4.76 -2.35
CA LEU A 70 9.80 -4.12 -1.08
C LEU A 70 8.67 -3.19 -0.67
N ASP A 71 8.17 -3.37 0.54
CA ASP A 71 7.09 -2.58 1.09
C ASP A 71 7.43 -2.10 2.49
N TYR A 72 7.50 -0.79 2.67
CA TYR A 72 7.78 -0.15 3.94
C TYR A 72 6.63 0.74 4.34
N GLN A 73 6.15 0.55 5.57
CA GLN A 73 5.05 1.32 6.14
C GLN A 73 5.45 1.78 7.53
N ARG A 74 5.35 3.08 7.79
CA ARG A 74 5.65 3.67 9.09
C ARG A 74 4.51 4.57 9.53
N LEU A 75 3.95 4.26 10.69
CA LEU A 75 3.09 5.16 11.46
C LEU A 75 3.93 5.71 12.62
N SER A 76 4.10 7.03 12.67
CA SER A 76 4.94 7.70 13.66
C SER A 76 4.25 8.93 14.23
N SER A 77 4.76 9.41 15.37
CA SER A 77 4.28 10.62 16.03
C SER A 77 2.81 10.54 16.44
N VAL A 78 2.33 9.33 16.79
CA VAL A 78 0.98 9.10 17.31
C VAL A 78 0.85 9.84 18.65
N LYS A 79 0.12 10.94 18.65
CA LYS A 79 -0.18 11.71 19.87
C LYS A 79 -1.66 11.59 20.16
N TYR A 80 -1.98 11.01 21.31
CA TYR A 80 -3.33 11.04 21.87
C TYR A 80 -3.50 12.39 22.56
N LYS A 81 -4.32 13.27 21.99
CA LYS A 81 -4.81 14.45 22.73
C LYS A 81 -6.05 14.00 23.48
N GLU A 82 -5.96 13.94 24.80
CA GLU A 82 -7.04 13.48 25.68
C GLU A 82 -8.31 14.31 25.52
N VAL A 83 -9.46 13.64 25.43
CA VAL A 83 -10.79 14.26 25.46
C VAL A 83 -11.62 13.74 26.65
N THR A 84 -11.14 12.72 27.39
CA THR A 84 -11.87 12.13 28.54
C THR A 84 -10.94 11.47 29.57
N THR A 85 -11.31 11.58 30.85
CA THR A 85 -10.54 11.20 32.06
C THR A 85 -10.23 9.70 32.25
N ASN A 86 -10.77 8.82 31.40
CA ASN A 86 -10.59 7.36 31.50
C ASN A 86 -10.07 6.72 30.19
N HIS A 87 -9.35 7.48 29.34
CA HIS A 87 -8.82 6.92 28.11
C HIS A 87 -7.68 5.94 28.37
N GLN A 88 -7.92 4.65 28.14
CA GLN A 88 -6.88 3.64 28.14
C GLN A 88 -6.28 3.53 26.73
N GLN A 89 -4.98 3.79 26.64
CA GLN A 89 -4.24 3.57 25.39
C GLN A 89 -4.28 2.08 25.02
N PRO A 90 -4.41 1.74 23.72
CA PRO A 90 -4.33 0.34 23.29
C PRO A 90 -2.97 -0.26 23.66
N SER A 91 -2.97 -1.52 24.10
CA SER A 91 -1.76 -2.22 24.54
C SER A 91 -0.72 -2.44 23.43
N VAL A 92 -1.13 -2.35 22.17
CA VAL A 92 -0.27 -2.53 20.99
C VAL A 92 -0.50 -1.39 20.00
N GLY A 93 0.58 -0.87 19.41
CA GLY A 93 0.51 0.14 18.34
C GLY A 93 0.23 1.57 18.80
N ALA A 94 0.08 1.81 20.12
CA ALA A 94 -0.14 3.16 20.66
C ALA A 94 0.99 4.15 20.33
N ASN A 95 2.23 3.67 20.26
CA ASN A 95 3.38 4.53 19.92
C ASN A 95 3.68 4.59 18.41
N GLY A 96 2.76 4.09 17.59
CA GLY A 96 2.99 3.87 16.16
C GLY A 96 3.47 2.46 15.84
N SER A 97 3.79 2.24 14.56
CA SER A 97 4.20 0.94 14.05
C SER A 97 5.13 1.11 12.84
N THR A 98 6.05 0.17 12.68
CA THR A 98 6.88 0.06 11.48
C THR A 98 6.78 -1.35 10.94
N ASN A 99 6.32 -1.46 9.70
CA ASN A 99 6.18 -2.72 8.99
C ASN A 99 7.09 -2.72 7.77
N LEU A 100 7.82 -3.82 7.59
CA LEU A 100 8.60 -4.10 6.39
C LEU A 100 8.12 -5.41 5.79
N GLY A 101 7.76 -5.37 4.52
CA GLY A 101 7.40 -6.50 3.69
C GLY A 101 8.44 -6.70 2.60
N LEU A 102 8.88 -7.94 2.43
CA LEU A 102 9.75 -8.35 1.34
C LEU A 102 9.11 -9.52 0.61
N GLY A 103 9.29 -9.57 -0.71
CA GLY A 103 8.51 -10.50 -1.51
C GLY A 103 8.95 -10.66 -2.94
N LEU A 104 8.12 -11.38 -3.68
CA LEU A 104 8.25 -11.60 -5.12
C LEU A 104 7.04 -11.02 -5.85
N GLY A 105 7.28 -10.50 -7.05
CA GLY A 105 6.27 -9.92 -7.92
C GLY A 105 6.25 -10.61 -9.28
N ILE A 106 5.07 -10.80 -9.84
CA ILE A 106 4.82 -11.26 -11.21
C ILE A 106 3.90 -10.25 -11.86
N LEU A 107 4.25 -9.80 -13.06
CA LEU A 107 3.45 -8.88 -13.84
C LEU A 107 3.29 -9.41 -15.26
N TYR A 108 2.05 -9.49 -15.71
CA TYR A 108 1.68 -9.69 -17.11
C TYR A 108 1.08 -8.40 -17.67
N ASP A 109 1.65 -7.88 -18.76
CA ASP A 109 1.13 -6.70 -19.45
C ASP A 109 1.30 -6.84 -20.96
N ASN A 110 0.16 -6.91 -21.67
CA ASN A 110 0.11 -6.89 -23.13
C ASN A 110 -0.65 -5.66 -23.69
N ILE A 111 -0.91 -4.65 -22.86
CA ILE A 111 -1.55 -3.40 -23.30
C ILE A 111 -0.56 -2.62 -24.17
N HIS A 112 -0.90 -2.42 -25.44
CA HIS A 112 -0.03 -1.72 -26.39
C HIS A 112 -0.06 -0.19 -26.22
N ASN A 113 -1.14 0.37 -25.65
CA ASN A 113 -1.29 1.80 -25.41
C ASN A 113 -1.87 2.04 -24.01
N ALA A 114 -1.02 2.45 -23.07
CA ALA A 114 -1.40 2.74 -21.69
C ALA A 114 -2.31 3.98 -21.53
N LEU A 115 -2.27 4.92 -22.48
CA LEU A 115 -3.06 6.15 -22.45
C LEU A 115 -4.50 5.94 -22.92
N ASN A 116 -4.72 4.95 -23.79
CA ASN A 116 -6.05 4.61 -24.29
C ASN A 116 -6.13 3.09 -24.49
N PRO A 117 -6.29 2.32 -23.41
CA PRO A 117 -6.34 0.87 -23.48
C PRO A 117 -7.63 0.44 -24.19
N ARG A 118 -7.49 -0.13 -25.39
CA ARG A 118 -8.62 -0.66 -26.16
C ARG A 118 -8.73 -2.18 -26.09
N LYS A 119 -7.59 -2.85 -26.06
CA LYS A 119 -7.49 -4.32 -25.99
C LYS A 119 -6.27 -4.69 -25.18
N GLY A 120 -6.44 -5.67 -24.31
CA GLY A 120 -5.34 -6.23 -23.53
C GLY A 120 -5.72 -6.53 -22.10
N ILE A 121 -4.77 -7.13 -21.40
CA ILE A 121 -4.84 -7.59 -20.03
C ILE A 121 -3.59 -7.06 -19.32
N TYR A 122 -3.82 -6.44 -18.18
CA TYR A 122 -2.79 -6.15 -17.19
C TYR A 122 -3.11 -6.96 -15.94
N SER A 123 -2.16 -7.75 -15.45
CA SER A 123 -2.30 -8.55 -14.23
C SER A 123 -1.02 -8.51 -13.42
N GLU A 124 -1.11 -8.03 -12.18
CA GLU A 124 0.02 -7.88 -11.26
C GLU A 124 -0.26 -8.68 -9.99
N TRP A 125 0.71 -9.49 -9.59
CA TRP A 125 0.65 -10.39 -8.45
C TRP A 125 1.87 -10.12 -7.57
N ALA A 126 1.66 -9.76 -6.31
CA ALA A 126 2.74 -9.56 -5.36
C ALA A 126 2.56 -10.43 -4.12
N PHE A 127 3.60 -11.18 -3.76
CA PHE A 127 3.66 -12.09 -2.62
C PHE A 127 4.63 -11.52 -1.59
N LEU A 128 4.11 -10.83 -0.58
CA LEU A 128 4.90 -10.11 0.43
C LEU A 128 4.81 -10.81 1.78
N LYS A 129 5.95 -11.02 2.44
CA LYS A 129 6.01 -11.54 3.79
C LYS A 129 6.28 -10.41 4.79
N TYR A 130 5.39 -10.25 5.76
CA TYR A 130 5.51 -9.31 6.88
C TYR A 130 5.58 -10.09 8.19
N ASN A 131 6.68 -10.01 8.93
CA ASN A 131 6.82 -10.62 10.27
C ASN A 131 6.27 -12.06 10.39
N GLY A 132 6.46 -12.89 9.35
CA GLY A 132 5.97 -14.28 9.31
C GLY A 132 4.65 -14.49 8.56
N ILE A 133 3.85 -13.44 8.35
CA ILE A 133 2.57 -13.49 7.63
C ILE A 133 2.80 -13.27 6.13
N LEU A 134 2.28 -14.16 5.30
CA LEU A 134 2.25 -13.98 3.85
C LEU A 134 1.00 -13.19 3.45
N VAL A 135 1.19 -12.12 2.68
CA VAL A 135 0.15 -11.30 2.09
C VAL A 135 0.26 -11.38 0.58
N VAL A 136 -0.85 -11.63 -0.09
CA VAL A 136 -0.94 -11.64 -1.56
C VAL A 136 -1.74 -10.43 -2.02
N ILE A 137 -1.18 -9.66 -2.95
CA ILE A 137 -1.84 -8.52 -3.59
C ILE A 137 -2.04 -8.86 -5.06
N LEU A 138 -3.26 -8.67 -5.54
CA LEU A 138 -3.64 -8.90 -6.94
C LEU A 138 -4.25 -7.63 -7.52
N ASN A 139 -3.71 -7.15 -8.63
CA ASN A 139 -4.34 -6.13 -9.46
C ASN A 139 -4.65 -6.73 -10.83
N LEU A 140 -5.86 -6.51 -11.32
CA LEU A 140 -6.30 -6.98 -12.64
C LEU A 140 -7.04 -5.85 -13.34
N LEU A 141 -6.68 -5.62 -14.61
CA LEU A 141 -7.37 -4.70 -15.50
C LEU A 141 -7.60 -5.41 -16.84
N LEU A 142 -8.86 -5.48 -17.25
CA LEU A 142 -9.30 -6.08 -18.50
C LEU A 142 -9.88 -5.00 -19.40
N HIS A 143 -9.38 -4.90 -20.62
CA HIS A 143 -9.95 -4.06 -21.66
C HIS A 143 -10.37 -4.91 -22.86
N TYR A 144 -11.66 -4.83 -23.19
CA TYR A 144 -12.33 -5.52 -24.30
C TYR A 144 -12.61 -4.55 -25.45
#